data_AF-C0QII8-F1
#
_entry.id   AF-C0QII8-F1
#
_cell.length_a   1.000
_cell.length_b   1.000
_cell.length_c   1.000
_cell.angle_alpha   90.00
_cell.angle_beta   90.00
_cell.angle_gamma   90.00
#
_symmetry.space_group_name_H-M   'P 1'
#
loop_
_entity.id
_entity.type
_entity.pdbx_description
1 polymer ?
#
loop_
_entity_poly.entity_id
_entity_poly.type
_entity_poly.pdbx_seq_one_letter_code
_entity_poly.pdbx_strand_id
1 'polypeptide(L)'
;MFLLMTAFYTIPVNIALYLQENGLGDSRMAGFAMAVMTASSFLTGLAFGRLNKRIGQWLPTLSLSGFAISFYGLSAYPSIVLLFCFLILNGIAFGILVPSIMNGVTRKTATSSGTAGTSVVTSFLFAGQFASPLLTGGVSVLIFGPGTANIFLTLAFGIGTAAVLALLAKLISPNPSEQD
;
A
#
# COMPACT_ATOMS: atom_id res chain seq x y z
N MET A 1 6.06 5.55 6.79
CA MET A 1 5.22 4.48 7.36
C MET A 1 3.79 4.90 7.57
N PHE A 2 3.53 6.00 8.27
CA PHE A 2 2.18 6.50 8.55
C PHE A 2 1.24 6.47 7.33
N LEU A 3 1.58 7.19 6.26
CA LEU A 3 0.75 7.27 5.04
C LEU A 3 0.52 5.90 4.38
N LEU A 4 1.53 5.03 4.37
CA LEU A 4 1.40 3.67 3.82
C LEU A 4 0.37 2.87 4.61
N MET A 5 0.39 2.98 5.94
CA MET A 5 -0.52 2.25 6.82
C MET A 5 -1.92 2.84 6.78
N THR A 6 -2.07 4.16 6.69
CA THR A 6 -3.36 4.82 6.46
C THR A 6 -4.01 4.31 5.17
N ALA A 7 -3.25 4.25 4.07
CA ALA A 7 -3.76 3.72 2.81
C ALA A 7 -4.08 2.22 2.89
N PHE A 8 -3.14 1.39 3.31
CA PHE A 8 -3.31 -0.07 3.37
C PHE A 8 -4.49 -0.48 4.26
N TYR A 9 -4.58 0.12 5.45
CA TYR A 9 -5.57 -0.27 6.45
C TYR A 9 -6.99 0.16 6.08
N THR A 10 -7.16 0.97 5.03
CA THR A 10 -8.47 1.32 4.50
C THR A 10 -9.21 0.09 3.94
N ILE A 11 -8.48 -0.89 3.39
CA ILE A 11 -9.08 -2.14 2.89
C ILE A 11 -9.73 -2.94 4.04
N PRO A 12 -9.01 -3.37 5.09
CA PRO A 12 -9.62 -4.14 6.18
C PRO A 12 -10.81 -3.45 6.83
N VAL A 13 -10.76 -2.12 6.92
CA VAL A 13 -11.84 -1.32 7.53
C VAL A 13 -13.09 -1.28 6.66
N ASN A 14 -12.95 -1.25 5.33
CA ASN A 14 -14.08 -1.02 4.42
C ASN A 14 -14.48 -2.23 3.58
N ILE A 15 -13.71 -3.32 3.53
CA ILE A 15 -13.92 -4.40 2.56
C ILE A 15 -15.28 -5.10 2.71
N ALA A 16 -15.78 -5.26 3.95
CA ALA A 16 -17.10 -5.85 4.20
C ALA A 16 -18.22 -4.94 3.69
N LEU A 17 -18.12 -3.63 3.97
CA LEU A 17 -19.05 -2.62 3.47
C LEU A 17 -19.00 -2.55 1.94
N TYR A 18 -17.80 -2.58 1.34
CA TYR A 18 -17.63 -2.58 -0.11
C TYR A 18 -18.30 -3.78 -0.79
N LEU A 19 -18.12 -4.99 -0.23
CA LEU A 19 -18.77 -6.19 -0.76
C LEU A 19 -20.29 -6.12 -0.65
N GLN A 20 -20.81 -5.56 0.44
CA GLN A 20 -22.24 -5.38 0.66
C GLN A 20 -22.84 -4.32 -0.29
N GLU A 21 -22.21 -3.14 -0.39
CA GLU A 21 -22.64 -2.03 -1.25
C GLU A 21 -22.72 -2.43 -2.73
N ASN A 22 -21.79 -3.30 -3.18
CA ASN A 22 -21.73 -3.75 -4.57
C ASN A 22 -22.45 -5.09 -4.82
N GLY A 23 -23.09 -5.69 -3.81
CA GLY A 23 -23.77 -6.99 -3.94
C GLY A 23 -22.84 -8.15 -4.30
N LEU A 24 -21.56 -8.05 -3.96
CA LEU A 24 -20.50 -9.00 -4.37
C LEU A 24 -20.28 -10.14 -3.37
N GLY A 25 -20.84 -10.03 -2.16
CA GLY A 25 -20.74 -11.09 -1.17
C GLY A 25 -21.10 -10.64 0.24
N ASP A 26 -20.93 -11.56 1.18
CA ASP A 26 -21.21 -11.38 2.61
C ASP A 26 -19.88 -11.42 3.42
N SER A 27 -19.98 -11.30 4.74
CA SER A 27 -18.88 -11.29 5.72
C SER A 27 -17.89 -12.45 5.54
N ARG A 28 -18.35 -13.62 5.08
CA ARG A 28 -17.46 -14.75 4.75
C ARG A 28 -16.51 -14.42 3.61
N MET A 29 -17.00 -13.75 2.56
CA MET A 29 -16.16 -13.34 1.42
C MET A 29 -15.17 -12.26 1.83
N ALA A 30 -15.55 -11.34 2.73
CA ALA A 30 -14.63 -10.37 3.30
C ALA A 30 -13.45 -11.05 4.03
N GLY A 31 -13.74 -12.11 4.80
CA GLY A 31 -12.71 -12.92 5.46
C GLY A 31 -11.73 -13.55 4.47
N PHE A 32 -12.25 -14.17 3.40
CA PHE A 32 -11.40 -14.75 2.34
C PHE A 32 -10.58 -13.70 1.60
N ALA A 33 -11.18 -12.56 1.26
CA ALA A 33 -10.51 -11.42 0.64
C ALA A 33 -9.30 -10.96 1.47
N MET A 34 -9.50 -10.80 2.78
CA MET A 34 -8.44 -10.43 3.72
C MET A 34 -7.36 -11.51 3.86
N ALA A 35 -7.75 -12.79 3.89
CA ALA A 35 -6.81 -13.91 3.95
C ALA A 35 -5.89 -13.93 2.73
N VAL A 36 -6.46 -13.76 1.53
CA VAL A 36 -5.69 -13.74 0.27
C VAL A 36 -4.76 -12.53 0.19
N MET A 37 -5.23 -11.34 0.56
CA MET A 37 -4.38 -10.13 0.61
C MET A 37 -3.22 -10.30 1.60
N THR A 38 -3.49 -10.85 2.78
CA THR A 38 -2.46 -11.06 3.81
C THR A 38 -1.48 -12.14 3.39
N ALA A 39 -1.96 -13.24 2.81
CA ALA A 39 -1.11 -14.32 2.30
C ALA A 39 -0.18 -13.83 1.18
N SER A 40 -0.69 -13.06 0.23
CA SER A 40 0.13 -12.49 -0.85
C SER A 40 1.18 -11.50 -0.32
N SER A 41 0.83 -10.65 0.66
CA SER A 41 1.78 -9.78 1.34
C SER A 41 2.86 -10.57 2.08
N PHE A 42 2.49 -11.62 2.80
CA PHE A 42 3.43 -12.47 3.52
C PHE A 42 4.41 -13.16 2.58
N LEU A 43 3.90 -13.81 1.52
CA LEU A 43 4.73 -14.50 0.52
C LEU A 43 5.68 -13.52 -0.19
N THR A 44 5.21 -12.33 -0.50
CA THR A 44 6.05 -11.31 -1.15
C THR A 44 7.10 -10.74 -0.20
N GLY A 45 6.75 -10.52 1.06
CA GLY A 45 7.70 -10.11 2.11
C GLY A 45 8.80 -11.15 2.30
N LEU A 46 8.48 -12.45 2.26
CA LEU A 46 9.47 -13.53 2.31
C LEU A 46 10.38 -13.54 1.06
N ALA A 47 9.81 -13.26 -0.12
CA ALA A 47 10.56 -13.16 -1.37
C ALA A 47 11.30 -11.82 -1.55
N PHE A 48 11.12 -10.84 -0.66
CA PHE A 48 11.62 -9.48 -0.80
C PHE A 48 13.13 -9.42 -1.06
N GLY A 49 13.94 -10.19 -0.33
CA GLY A 49 15.39 -10.19 -0.51
C GLY A 49 15.84 -10.59 -1.93
N ARG A 50 15.10 -11.52 -2.57
CA ARG A 50 15.37 -11.94 -3.96
C ARG A 50 14.88 -10.89 -4.96
N LEU A 51 13.69 -10.35 -4.74
CA LEU A 51 13.11 -9.28 -5.56
C LEU A 51 14.01 -8.04 -5.56
N ASN A 52 14.48 -7.64 -4.38
CA ASN A 52 15.34 -6.48 -4.20
C ASN A 52 16.72 -6.67 -4.85
N LYS A 53 17.25 -7.90 -4.89
CA LYS A 53 18.49 -8.18 -5.63
C LYS A 53 18.31 -8.09 -7.15
N ARG A 54 17.16 -8.50 -7.70
CA ARG A 54 16.90 -8.50 -9.15
C ARG A 54 16.47 -7.14 -9.70
N ILE A 55 15.54 -6.47 -9.03
CA ILE A 55 14.95 -5.21 -9.49
C ILE A 55 15.69 -4.00 -8.89
N GLY A 56 16.31 -4.19 -7.72
CA GLY A 56 17.11 -3.16 -7.07
C GLY A 56 16.28 -1.95 -6.69
N GLN A 57 16.87 -0.79 -6.95
CA GLN A 57 16.37 0.51 -6.52
C GLN A 57 15.03 0.94 -7.15
N TRP A 58 14.55 0.26 -8.20
CA TRP A 58 13.25 0.53 -8.83
C TRP A 58 12.08 -0.17 -8.12
N LEU A 59 12.38 -1.16 -7.28
CA LEU A 59 11.40 -2.02 -6.66
C LEU A 59 10.35 -1.27 -5.81
N PRO A 60 10.72 -0.29 -4.95
CA PRO A 60 9.73 0.46 -4.18
C PRO A 60 8.81 1.31 -5.07
N THR A 61 9.35 1.93 -6.13
CA THR A 61 8.59 2.78 -7.05
C THR A 61 7.58 1.97 -7.87
N LEU A 62 7.98 0.79 -8.37
CA LEU A 62 7.07 -0.12 -9.05
C LEU A 62 5.98 -0.64 -8.11
N SER A 63 6.33 -0.93 -6.86
CA SER A 63 5.38 -1.38 -5.86
C SER A 63 4.37 -0.29 -5.51
N LEU A 64 4.80 0.96 -5.39
CA LEU A 64 3.90 2.10 -5.18
C LEU A 64 2.91 2.27 -6.34
N SER A 65 3.37 2.04 -7.57
CA SER A 65 2.52 2.05 -8.77
C SER A 65 1.49 0.91 -8.74
N GLY A 66 1.92 -0.31 -8.41
CA GLY A 66 1.02 -1.46 -8.23
C GLY A 66 -0.01 -1.24 -7.12
N PHE A 67 0.41 -0.56 -6.04
CA PHE A 67 -0.47 -0.17 -4.94
C PHE A 67 -1.57 0.81 -5.42
N ALA A 68 -1.21 1.83 -6.19
CA ALA A 68 -2.18 2.76 -6.79
C ALA A 68 -3.15 2.05 -7.75
N ILE A 69 -2.63 1.18 -8.63
CA ILE A 69 -3.44 0.41 -9.59
C ILE A 69 -4.45 -0.49 -8.86
N SER A 70 -4.05 -1.11 -7.75
CA SER A 70 -4.97 -1.94 -6.97
C SER A 70 -6.16 -1.16 -6.40
N PHE A 71 -5.93 0.04 -5.87
CA PHE A 71 -7.01 0.90 -5.37
C PHE A 71 -7.90 1.42 -6.50
N TYR A 72 -7.31 1.80 -7.64
CA TYR A 72 -8.08 2.18 -8.81
C TYR A 72 -8.97 1.03 -9.28
N GLY A 73 -8.41 -0.18 -9.36
CA GLY A 73 -9.13 -1.38 -9.76
C GLY A 73 -10.30 -1.73 -8.83
N LEU A 74 -10.09 -1.63 -7.52
CA LEU A 74 -11.14 -1.80 -6.51
C LEU A 74 -12.23 -0.72 -6.59
N SER A 75 -11.95 0.46 -7.14
CA SER A 75 -12.96 1.50 -7.32
C SER A 75 -13.74 1.33 -8.62
N ALA A 76 -13.03 1.09 -9.73
CA ALA A 76 -13.58 1.14 -11.07
C ALA A 76 -14.31 -0.14 -11.49
N TYR A 77 -13.96 -1.30 -10.90
CA TYR A 77 -14.45 -2.59 -11.36
C TYR A 77 -15.06 -3.41 -10.21
N PRO A 78 -16.37 -3.25 -9.93
CA PRO A 78 -17.07 -4.04 -8.91
C PRO A 78 -17.35 -5.45 -9.44
N SER A 79 -16.33 -6.31 -9.38
CA SER A 79 -16.41 -7.74 -9.72
C SER A 79 -15.64 -8.54 -8.68
N ILE A 80 -16.21 -9.66 -8.25
CA ILE A 80 -15.61 -10.51 -7.21
C ILE A 80 -14.26 -11.09 -7.65
N VAL A 81 -14.14 -11.51 -8.91
CA VAL A 81 -12.90 -12.06 -9.46
C VAL A 81 -11.81 -10.99 -9.51
N LEU A 82 -12.17 -9.81 -10.00
CA LEU A 82 -11.23 -8.68 -10.08
C LEU A 82 -10.84 -8.16 -8.70
N LEU A 83 -11.76 -8.19 -7.73
CA LEU A 83 -11.46 -7.86 -6.34
C LEU A 83 -10.32 -8.72 -5.81
N PHE A 84 -10.36 -10.05 -6.00
CA PHE A 84 -9.27 -10.92 -5.56
C PHE A 84 -7.95 -10.60 -6.29
N CYS A 85 -7.99 -10.35 -7.60
CA CYS A 85 -6.79 -9.96 -8.35
C CYS A 85 -6.17 -8.65 -7.82
N PHE A 86 -6.99 -7.62 -7.56
CA PHE A 86 -6.51 -6.35 -7.04
C PHE A 86 -6.05 -6.45 -5.59
N LEU A 87 -6.68 -7.27 -4.75
CA LEU A 87 -6.22 -7.54 -3.39
C LEU A 87 -4.90 -8.30 -3.35
N ILE A 88 -4.69 -9.26 -4.26
CA ILE A 88 -3.38 -9.92 -4.42
C ILE A 88 -2.33 -8.90 -4.82
N LEU A 89 -2.63 -8.04 -5.81
CA LEU A 89 -1.71 -6.98 -6.24
C LEU A 89 -1.40 -6.01 -5.09
N ASN A 90 -2.41 -5.62 -4.31
CA ASN A 90 -2.26 -4.76 -3.15
C ASN A 90 -1.35 -5.40 -2.09
N GLY A 91 -1.59 -6.68 -1.78
CA GLY A 91 -0.77 -7.47 -0.87
C GLY A 91 0.67 -7.58 -1.33
N ILE A 92 0.92 -7.88 -2.61
CA ILE A 92 2.27 -7.90 -3.21
C ILE A 92 2.96 -6.55 -3.03
N ALA A 93 2.31 -5.46 -3.43
CA ALA A 93 2.87 -4.12 -3.30
C ALA A 93 3.19 -3.75 -1.85
N PHE A 94 2.27 -4.03 -0.92
CA PHE A 94 2.47 -3.79 0.51
C PHE A 94 3.61 -4.63 1.10
N GLY A 95 3.66 -5.92 0.74
CA GLY A 95 4.71 -6.86 1.15
C GLY A 95 6.11 -6.46 0.67
N ILE A 96 6.22 -5.59 -0.34
CA ILE A 96 7.49 -5.00 -0.78
C ILE A 96 7.77 -3.66 -0.10
N LEU A 97 6.77 -2.78 -0.03
CA LEU A 97 6.90 -1.43 0.52
C LEU A 97 7.30 -1.45 2.00
N VAL A 98 6.76 -2.39 2.79
CA VAL A 98 7.08 -2.49 4.21
C VAL A 98 8.56 -2.80 4.46
N PRO A 99 9.14 -3.90 3.92
CA PRO A 99 10.58 -4.17 4.04
C PRO A 99 11.45 -3.08 3.41
N SER A 100 11.01 -2.46 2.32
CA SER A 100 11.76 -1.37 1.67
C SER A 100 11.96 -0.17 2.60
N ILE A 101 10.90 0.25 3.29
CA ILE A 101 10.98 1.34 4.26
C ILE A 101 11.79 0.92 5.48
N MET A 102 11.62 -0.32 5.98
CA MET A 102 12.39 -0.82 7.12
C MET A 102 13.89 -0.81 6.84
N ASN A 103 14.30 -1.33 5.68
CA ASN A 103 15.70 -1.30 5.26
C ASN A 103 16.23 0.13 5.12
N GLY A 104 15.42 1.05 4.61
CA GLY A 104 15.77 2.47 4.54
C GLY A 104 16.03 3.11 5.90
N VAL A 105 15.22 2.76 6.91
CA VAL A 105 15.40 3.23 8.30
C VAL A 105 16.65 2.61 8.91
N THR A 106 16.79 1.28 8.86
CA THR A 106 17.92 0.56 9.47
C THR A 106 19.27 1.01 8.89
N ARG A 107 19.35 1.34 7.59
CA ARG A 107 20.58 1.88 6.98
C ARG A 107 20.96 3.28 7.48
N LYS A 108 19.98 4.07 7.95
CA LYS A 108 20.18 5.45 8.40
C LYS A 108 20.36 5.58 9.92
N THR A 109 19.97 4.57 10.69
CA THR A 109 20.14 4.55 12.15
C THR A 109 21.45 3.86 12.52
N ALA A 110 22.27 4.49 13.38
CA ALA A 110 23.45 3.83 13.96
C ALA A 110 23.05 2.58 14.78
N THR A 111 23.94 1.61 14.89
CA THR A 111 23.71 0.31 15.56
C THR A 111 23.23 0.46 17.01
N SER A 112 23.63 1.54 17.70
CA SER A 112 23.20 1.86 19.07
C SER A 112 21.78 2.44 19.17
N SER A 113 21.16 2.84 18.07
CA SER A 113 19.86 3.56 18.02
C SER A 113 18.78 2.80 17.25
N GLY A 114 19.07 1.58 16.79
CA GLY A 114 18.15 0.77 15.97
C GLY A 114 16.81 0.52 16.65
N THR A 115 16.82 0.20 17.95
CA THR A 115 15.61 -0.05 18.75
C THR A 115 14.71 1.19 18.87
N ALA A 116 15.30 2.39 18.97
CA ALA A 116 14.54 3.62 18.99
C ALA A 116 13.93 3.92 17.60
N GLY A 117 14.71 3.70 16.54
CA GLY A 117 14.23 3.86 15.16
C GLY A 117 13.06 2.94 14.81
N THR A 118 13.14 1.66 15.18
CA THR A 118 12.06 0.69 14.95
C THR A 118 10.83 0.97 15.82
N SER A 119 11.02 1.49 17.04
CA SER A 119 9.92 1.94 17.90
C SER A 119 9.15 3.09 17.26
N VAL A 120 9.84 4.14 16.78
CA VAL A 120 9.22 5.28 16.11
C VAL A 120 8.44 4.85 14.86
N VAL A 121 9.04 3.98 14.06
CA VAL A 121 8.37 3.36 12.90
C VAL A 121 7.08 2.65 13.31
N THR A 122 7.12 1.89 14.39
CA THR A 122 5.98 1.11 14.88
C THR A 122 4.89 2.03 15.42
N SER A 123 5.25 3.13 16.10
CA SER A 123 4.29 4.17 16.49
C SER A 123 3.58 4.76 15.28
N PHE A 124 4.31 5.08 14.21
CA PHE A 124 3.70 5.57 12.96
C PHE A 124 2.86 4.52 12.25
N LEU A 125 3.18 3.23 12.42
CA LEU A 125 2.36 2.15 11.88
C LEU A 125 0.98 2.16 12.53
N PHE A 126 0.92 2.11 13.86
CA PHE A 126 -0.35 2.10 14.58
C PHE A 126 -1.12 3.42 14.45
N ALA A 127 -0.41 4.56 14.48
CA ALA A 127 -1.03 5.85 14.24
C ALA A 127 -1.69 5.92 12.85
N GLY A 128 -1.05 5.35 11.83
CA GLY A 128 -1.60 5.30 10.47
C GLY A 128 -2.85 4.43 10.38
N GLN A 129 -2.86 3.28 11.06
CA GLN A 129 -4.04 2.39 11.13
C GLN A 129 -5.22 3.07 11.84
N PHE A 130 -4.97 3.73 12.97
CA PHE A 130 -5.97 4.49 13.69
C PHE A 130 -6.54 5.65 12.84
N ALA A 131 -5.66 6.38 12.16
CA ALA A 131 -6.05 7.52 11.33
C ALA A 131 -6.74 7.12 10.02
N SER A 132 -6.61 5.86 9.57
CA SER A 132 -7.14 5.34 8.30
C SER A 132 -8.61 5.73 8.06
N PRO A 133 -9.60 5.27 8.85
CA PRO A 133 -11.01 5.60 8.60
C PRO A 133 -11.31 7.10 8.63
N LEU A 134 -10.67 7.84 9.55
CA LEU A 134 -10.90 9.27 9.74
C LEU A 134 -10.42 10.08 8.54
N LEU A 135 -9.21 9.77 8.04
CA LEU A 135 -8.61 10.49 6.93
C LEU A 135 -9.23 10.06 5.60
N THR A 136 -9.32 8.76 5.32
CA THR A 136 -9.74 8.31 3.98
C THR A 136 -11.24 8.49 3.78
N GLY A 137 -12.05 8.23 4.80
CA GLY A 137 -13.48 8.54 4.78
C GLY A 137 -13.73 10.05 4.65
N GLY A 138 -13.14 10.86 5.53
CA GLY A 138 -13.33 12.32 5.52
C GLY A 138 -12.88 12.99 4.22
N VAL A 139 -11.71 12.62 3.70
CA VAL A 139 -11.19 13.18 2.44
C VAL A 139 -12.02 12.72 1.24
N SER A 140 -12.47 11.46 1.22
CA SER A 140 -13.29 10.96 0.10
C SER A 140 -14.59 11.73 -0.05
N VAL A 141 -15.28 12.02 1.06
CA VAL A 141 -16.54 12.77 1.08
C VAL A 141 -16.35 14.19 0.53
N LEU A 142 -15.21 14.82 0.81
CA LEU A 142 -14.90 16.17 0.34
C LEU A 142 -14.57 16.24 -1.16
N ILE A 143 -13.97 15.20 -1.73
CA ILE A 143 -13.48 15.23 -3.12
C ILE A 143 -14.44 14.53 -4.08
N PHE A 144 -14.86 13.31 -3.76
CA PHE A 144 -15.63 12.42 -4.65
C PHE A 144 -17.02 12.05 -4.11
N GLY A 145 -17.30 12.36 -2.84
CA GLY A 145 -18.57 12.03 -2.17
C GLY A 145 -18.51 10.73 -1.36
N PRO A 146 -19.62 10.35 -0.69
CA PRO A 146 -19.67 9.17 0.15
C PRO A 146 -19.61 7.87 -0.68
N GLY A 147 -19.26 6.76 -0.01
CA GLY A 147 -19.23 5.42 -0.59
C GLY A 147 -17.84 4.79 -0.62
N THR A 148 -17.77 3.48 -0.42
CA THR A 148 -16.48 2.78 -0.29
C THR A 148 -15.64 2.81 -1.58
N ALA A 149 -16.28 2.78 -2.75
CA ALA A 149 -15.61 2.92 -4.04
C ALA A 149 -14.89 4.28 -4.19
N ASN A 150 -15.48 5.36 -3.67
CA ASN A 150 -14.91 6.71 -3.70
C ASN A 150 -13.73 6.87 -2.74
N ILE A 151 -13.77 6.16 -1.60
CA ILE A 151 -12.61 6.05 -0.70
C ILE A 151 -11.42 5.43 -1.44
N PHE A 152 -11.64 4.31 -2.15
CA PHE A 152 -10.58 3.69 -2.95
C PHE A 152 -10.10 4.57 -4.10
N LEU A 153 -10.99 5.31 -4.75
CA LEU A 153 -10.63 6.27 -5.80
C LEU A 153 -9.72 7.38 -5.27
N THR A 154 -10.06 7.93 -4.10
CA THR A 154 -9.26 8.96 -3.42
C THR A 154 -7.84 8.47 -3.17
N LEU A 155 -7.70 7.24 -2.68
CA LEU A 155 -6.40 6.61 -2.47
C LEU A 155 -5.67 6.35 -3.78
N ALA A 156 -6.37 5.93 -4.84
CA ALA A 156 -5.78 5.72 -6.15
C ALA A 156 -5.13 7.00 -6.69
N PHE A 157 -5.81 8.15 -6.59
CA PHE A 157 -5.24 9.44 -7.00
C PHE A 157 -4.10 9.89 -6.07
N GLY A 158 -4.26 9.80 -4.75
CA GLY A 158 -3.23 10.21 -3.80
C GLY A 158 -1.94 9.40 -3.90
N ILE A 159 -2.06 8.08 -4.06
CA ILE A 159 -0.92 7.17 -4.21
C ILE A 159 -0.39 7.22 -5.64
N GLY A 160 -1.26 7.33 -6.65
CA GLY A 160 -0.89 7.45 -8.05
C GLY A 160 -0.06 8.70 -8.34
N THR A 161 -0.44 9.84 -7.77
CA THR A 161 0.37 11.06 -7.85
C THR A 161 1.73 10.88 -7.19
N ALA A 162 1.79 10.28 -5.99
CA ALA A 162 3.06 9.95 -5.34
C ALA A 162 3.92 8.97 -6.17
N ALA A 163 3.30 7.99 -6.83
CA ALA A 163 3.98 7.04 -7.70
C ALA A 163 4.57 7.73 -8.94
N VAL A 164 3.80 8.60 -9.60
CA VAL A 164 4.28 9.39 -10.75
C VAL A 164 5.43 10.30 -10.33
N LEU A 165 5.30 11.02 -9.21
CA LEU A 165 6.39 11.87 -8.69
C LEU A 165 7.65 11.05 -8.38
N ALA A 166 7.50 9.86 -7.79
CA ALA A 166 8.62 8.97 -7.51
C ALA A 166 9.28 8.42 -8.79
N LEU A 167 8.49 8.13 -9.84
CA LEU A 167 9.00 7.73 -11.15
C LEU A 167 9.75 8.87 -11.84
N LEU A 168 9.19 10.08 -11.84
CA LEU A 168 9.83 11.26 -12.43
C LEU A 168 11.13 11.61 -11.71
N ALA A 169 11.12 11.65 -10.38
CA ALA A 169 12.34 11.89 -9.60
C ALA A 169 13.43 10.85 -9.90
N LYS A 170 13.04 9.59 -10.11
CA LYS A 170 13.94 8.50 -10.51
C LYS A 170 14.51 8.65 -11.93
N LEU A 171 13.70 9.12 -12.87
CA LEU A 171 14.12 9.35 -14.26
C LEU A 171 15.04 10.57 -14.40
N ILE A 172 14.86 11.58 -13.55
CA ILE A 172 15.64 12.84 -13.58
C ILE A 172 16.95 12.71 -12.80
N SER A 173 17.02 11.86 -11.77
CA SER A 173 18.24 11.67 -10.98
C SER A 173 19.32 10.95 -11.83
N PRO A 174 20.51 11.54 -12.04
CA PRO A 174 21.60 10.90 -12.77
C PRO A 174 21.98 9.56 -12.11
N ASN A 175 22.29 8.57 -12.94
CA ASN A 175 22.73 7.26 -12.46
C ASN A 175 24.03 7.45 -11.66
N PRO A 176 24.18 6.86 -10.46
CA PRO A 176 25.38 7.02 -9.64
C PRO A 176 26.66 6.40 -10.22
N SER A 177 26.65 5.97 -11.50
CA SER A 177 27.81 5.41 -12.22
C SER A 177 28.64 6.46 -12.97
N GLU A 178 28.41 7.76 -12.79
CA GLU A 178 29.25 8.86 -13.34
C GLU A 178 30.12 9.55 -12.26
N GLN A 179 30.27 8.93 -11.09
CA GLN A 179 31.18 9.39 -10.03
C GLN A 179 32.23 8.30 -9.75
N ASP A 180 33.00 7.94 -10.78
CA ASP A 180 34.30 7.27 -10.65
C ASP A 180 35.42 8.31 -10.80
#